data_AF-A0A968KVT5-F1
#
_entry.id   AF-A0A968KVT5-F1
#
_cell.length_a   1.000
_cell.length_b   1.000
_cell.length_c   1.000
_cell.angle_alpha   90.00
_cell.angle_beta   90.00
_cell.angle_gamma   90.00
#
_symmetry.space_group_name_H-M   'P 1'
#
loop_
_entity.id
_entity.type
_entity.pdbx_description
1 polymer ?
#
loop_
_entity_poly.entity_id
_entity_poly.type
_entity_poly.pdbx_seq_one_letter_code
_entity_poly.pdbx_strand_id
1 'polypeptide(L)'
;MLSVEEAGAGVALSVVFAEKFGGQEISSIQALKAADINFGTHEAGMEPVEVNAEKRKQAEALCEAVRVTLKVQSEGWRSRSLFERQWVIRDFKKTAGMPVEEWLTMLERLSDELREEGALSHPPLEKLAGYYEHLAELAKGYEKDAAKLDENLRHVYGWRDEVKELEQLLW
;
A
#
# COMPACT_ATOMS: atom_id res chain seq x y z
N MET A 1 4.80 -3.47 -23.13
CA MET A 1 5.84 -3.94 -24.09
C MET A 1 6.39 -2.68 -24.73
N LEU A 2 7.72 -2.48 -24.73
CA LEU A 2 8.32 -1.24 -25.25
C LEU A 2 8.18 -1.17 -26.77
N SER A 3 7.94 0.02 -27.31
CA SER A 3 8.11 0.31 -28.74
C SER A 3 9.59 0.23 -29.15
N VAL A 4 9.87 0.14 -30.45
CA VAL A 4 11.24 0.08 -30.97
C VAL A 4 11.98 1.38 -30.67
N GLU A 5 11.26 2.49 -30.71
CA GLU A 5 11.72 3.84 -30.40
C GLU A 5 12.08 3.98 -28.92
N GLU A 6 11.23 3.46 -28.03
CA GLU A 6 11.49 3.44 -26.58
C GLU A 6 12.69 2.55 -26.23
N ALA A 7 12.80 1.39 -26.87
CA ALA A 7 13.95 0.51 -26.67
C ALA A 7 15.25 1.19 -27.10
N GLY A 8 15.24 1.89 -28.25
CA GLY A 8 16.38 2.67 -28.74
C GLY A 8 16.73 3.86 -27.85
N ALA A 9 15.72 4.62 -27.39
CA ALA A 9 15.91 5.75 -26.49
C ALA A 9 16.46 5.31 -25.12
N GLY A 10 15.95 4.22 -24.54
CA GLY A 10 16.46 3.67 -23.29
C GLY A 10 17.92 3.23 -23.38
N VAL A 11 18.36 2.71 -24.52
CA VAL A 11 19.79 2.38 -24.74
C VAL A 11 20.63 3.66 -24.78
N ALA A 12 20.25 4.68 -25.54
CA ALA A 12 20.99 5.94 -25.59
C ALA A 12 21.11 6.60 -24.20
N LEU A 13 20.03 6.59 -23.41
CA LEU A 13 20.01 7.15 -22.07
C LEU A 13 20.87 6.36 -21.09
N SER A 14 20.93 5.03 -21.22
CA SER A 14 21.81 4.21 -20.37
C SER A 14 23.29 4.59 -20.54
N VAL A 15 23.69 5.00 -21.74
CA VAL A 15 25.05 5.52 -22.02
C VAL A 15 25.23 6.94 -21.48
N VAL A 16 24.26 7.84 -21.71
CA VAL A 16 24.33 9.23 -21.22
C VAL A 16 24.40 9.29 -19.69
N PHE A 17 23.68 8.42 -19.00
CA PHE A 17 23.64 8.36 -17.53
C PHE A 17 24.56 7.29 -16.94
N ALA A 18 25.52 6.74 -17.70
CA ALA A 18 26.37 5.64 -17.24
C ALA A 18 27.11 5.95 -15.92
N GLU A 19 27.53 7.19 -15.71
CA GLU A 19 28.15 7.64 -14.45
C GLU A 19 27.18 7.62 -13.26
N LYS A 20 25.89 7.91 -13.51
CA LYS A 20 24.82 7.91 -12.50
C LYS A 20 24.51 6.50 -11.99
N PHE A 21 24.76 5.48 -12.81
CA PHE A 21 24.50 4.07 -12.48
C PHE A 21 25.75 3.28 -12.11
N GLY A 22 26.92 3.92 -12.07
CA GLY A 22 28.15 3.33 -11.52
C GLY A 22 28.56 2.00 -12.17
N GLY A 23 28.24 1.81 -13.46
CA GLY A 23 28.54 0.57 -14.18
C GLY A 23 27.58 -0.60 -13.94
N GLN A 24 26.43 -0.37 -13.29
CA GLN A 24 25.37 -1.39 -13.18
C GLN A 24 24.66 -1.61 -14.52
N GLU A 25 24.37 -2.87 -14.84
CA GLU A 25 23.56 -3.23 -16.01
C GLU A 25 22.10 -2.86 -15.73
N ILE A 26 21.55 -1.91 -16.51
CA ILE A 26 20.18 -1.42 -16.35
C ILE A 26 19.35 -1.71 -17.60
N SER A 27 18.07 -2.01 -17.40
CA SER A 27 17.12 -2.17 -18.51
C SER A 27 16.74 -0.83 -19.14
N SER A 28 16.34 -0.84 -20.42
CA SER A 28 15.87 0.35 -21.15
C SER A 28 14.74 1.10 -20.42
N ILE A 29 13.87 0.38 -19.69
CA ILE A 29 12.78 0.99 -18.89
C ILE A 29 13.35 1.81 -17.74
N GLN A 30 14.38 1.30 -17.06
CA GLN A 30 15.02 2.00 -15.95
C GLN A 30 15.77 3.25 -16.43
N ALA A 31 16.42 3.16 -17.60
CA ALA A 31 17.10 4.29 -18.22
C ALA A 31 16.11 5.40 -18.63
N LEU A 32 14.96 5.03 -19.22
CA LEU A 32 13.90 5.98 -19.58
C LEU A 32 13.31 6.68 -18.35
N LYS A 33 12.98 5.92 -17.30
CA LYS A 33 12.47 6.49 -16.04
C LYS A 33 13.45 7.45 -15.38
N ALA A 34 14.75 7.13 -15.39
CA ALA A 34 15.76 7.98 -14.77
C ALA A 34 16.03 9.28 -15.53
N ALA A 35 15.62 9.34 -16.80
CA ALA A 35 15.67 10.52 -17.65
C ALA A 35 14.36 11.32 -17.62
N ASP A 36 13.35 10.86 -16.89
CA ASP A 36 11.99 11.42 -16.83
C ASP A 36 11.30 11.53 -18.20
N ILE A 37 11.59 10.59 -19.11
CA ILE A 37 11.06 10.60 -20.47
C ILE A 37 9.88 9.64 -20.59
N ASN A 38 8.67 10.19 -20.58
CA ASN A 38 7.41 9.46 -20.80
C ASN A 38 7.12 9.29 -22.29
N PHE A 39 7.59 8.19 -22.88
CA PHE A 39 7.15 7.75 -24.21
C PHE A 39 5.95 6.79 -24.08
N GLY A 40 4.91 7.03 -24.88
CA GLY A 40 3.76 6.11 -25.03
C GLY A 40 2.53 6.39 -24.15
N THR A 41 2.59 7.33 -23.22
CA THR A 41 1.43 7.85 -22.47
C THR A 41 1.01 9.20 -23.04
N HIS A 42 0.01 9.21 -23.92
CA HIS A 42 -0.74 10.44 -24.18
C HIS A 42 -1.53 10.81 -22.91
N GLU A 43 -1.05 11.86 -22.24
CA GLU A 43 -1.70 12.70 -21.21
C GLU A 43 -2.14 11.95 -19.93
N ALA A 44 -1.75 12.34 -18.72
CA ALA A 44 -1.65 13.69 -18.20
C ALA A 44 -0.40 13.88 -17.33
N GLY A 45 0.07 15.11 -17.23
CA GLY A 45 1.20 15.48 -16.38
C GLY A 45 0.97 15.03 -14.93
N MET A 46 1.76 14.06 -14.48
CA MET A 46 2.07 13.89 -13.08
C MET A 46 3.19 14.87 -12.78
N GLU A 47 2.80 16.11 -12.45
CA GLU A 47 3.61 16.87 -11.50
C GLU A 47 3.78 15.99 -10.25
N PRO A 48 4.93 16.04 -9.55
CA PRO A 48 5.02 15.41 -8.23
C PRO A 48 3.84 15.91 -7.42
N VAL A 49 2.96 15.00 -7.00
CA VAL A 49 1.80 15.35 -6.17
C VAL A 49 2.39 15.80 -4.85
N GLU A 50 2.73 17.09 -4.74
CA GLU A 50 2.78 17.75 -3.44
C GLU A 50 1.40 17.53 -2.87
N VAL A 51 1.32 16.57 -1.94
CA VAL A 51 0.09 16.31 -1.19
C VAL A 51 -0.24 17.64 -0.52
N ASN A 52 -1.22 18.36 -1.10
CA ASN A 52 -1.69 19.64 -0.59
C ASN A 52 -2.06 19.45 0.89
N ALA A 53 -1.89 20.48 1.72
CA ALA A 53 -2.16 20.44 3.16
C ALA A 53 -3.51 19.78 3.51
N GLU A 54 -4.54 19.99 2.69
CA GLU A 54 -5.85 19.34 2.85
C GLU A 54 -5.80 17.82 2.61
N LYS A 55 -5.13 17.38 1.53
CA LYS A 55 -4.92 15.95 1.25
C LYS A 55 -4.07 15.30 2.34
N ARG A 56 -3.05 15.99 2.86
CA ARG A 56 -2.20 15.48 3.96
C ARG A 56 -3.02 15.27 5.22
N LYS A 57 -3.88 16.23 5.57
CA LYS A 57 -4.77 16.12 6.72
C LYS A 57 -5.80 14.99 6.58
N GLN A 58 -6.34 14.79 5.36
CA GLN A 58 -7.23 13.67 5.08
C GLN A 58 -6.50 12.32 5.17
N ALA A 59 -5.30 12.24 4.59
CA ALA A 59 -4.45 11.06 4.70
C ALA A 59 -4.05 10.77 6.15
N GLU A 60 -3.76 11.79 6.97
CA GLU A 60 -3.46 11.63 8.39
C GLU A 60 -4.64 11.01 9.13
N ALA A 61 -5.85 11.55 8.91
CA ALA A 61 -7.07 11.04 9.54
C ALA A 61 -7.37 9.59 9.14
N LEU A 62 -7.20 9.24 7.87
CA LEU A 62 -7.36 7.87 7.38
C LEU A 62 -6.26 6.94 7.91
N CYS A 63 -5.01 7.40 7.96
CA CYS A 63 -3.89 6.63 8.52
C CYS A 63 -4.15 6.29 10.00
N GLU A 64 -4.64 7.26 10.78
CA GLU A 64 -5.00 7.02 12.18
C GLU A 64 -6.20 6.08 12.30
N ALA A 65 -7.24 6.23 11.47
CA ALA A 65 -8.39 5.32 11.47
C ALA A 65 -7.98 3.86 11.17
N VAL A 66 -7.15 3.66 10.14
CA VAL A 66 -6.60 2.35 9.77
C VAL A 66 -5.76 1.77 10.91
N ARG A 67 -4.90 2.59 11.54
CA ARG A 67 -4.07 2.18 12.67
C ARG A 67 -4.90 1.75 13.88
N VAL A 68 -5.91 2.54 14.24
CA VAL A 68 -6.83 2.25 15.36
C VAL A 68 -7.58 0.94 15.09
N THR A 69 -8.14 0.79 13.89
CA THR A 69 -8.82 -0.43 13.46
C THR A 69 -7.90 -1.66 13.55
N LEU A 70 -6.67 -1.55 13.04
CA LEU A 70 -5.70 -2.65 13.09
C LEU A 70 -5.28 -2.99 14.53
N LYS A 71 -5.15 -1.98 15.40
CA LYS A 71 -4.83 -2.16 16.82
C LYS A 71 -5.95 -2.87 17.57
N VAL A 72 -7.21 -2.47 17.36
CA VAL A 72 -8.37 -3.14 17.97
C VAL A 72 -8.44 -4.60 17.50
N GLN A 73 -8.20 -4.87 16.22
CA GLN A 73 -8.13 -6.24 15.70
C GLN A 73 -7.01 -7.04 16.35
N SER A 74 -5.80 -6.48 16.46
CA SER A 74 -4.65 -7.17 17.03
C SER A 74 -4.85 -7.51 18.51
N GLU A 75 -5.46 -6.60 19.28
CA GLU A 75 -5.89 -6.84 20.66
C GLU A 75 -6.97 -7.93 20.73
N GLY A 76 -7.93 -7.89 19.80
CA GLY A 76 -8.96 -8.92 19.66
C GLY A 76 -8.42 -10.31 19.30
N TRP A 77 -7.22 -10.42 18.71
CA TRP A 77 -6.56 -11.71 18.51
C TRP A 77 -5.90 -12.24 19.77
N ARG A 78 -5.43 -11.34 20.65
CA ARG A 78 -4.77 -11.70 21.91
C ARG A 78 -5.74 -12.35 22.90
N SER A 79 -7.02 -12.03 22.83
CA SER A 79 -8.09 -12.62 23.66
C SER A 79 -8.59 -13.99 23.17
N ARG A 80 -8.15 -14.47 21.99
CA ARG A 80 -8.56 -15.77 21.43
C ARG A 80 -7.79 -16.94 22.04
N SER A 81 -8.27 -18.15 21.79
CA SER A 81 -7.55 -19.37 22.18
C SER A 81 -6.15 -19.43 21.53
N LEU A 82 -5.24 -20.22 22.10
CA LEU A 82 -3.85 -20.35 21.61
C LEU A 82 -3.79 -20.70 20.11
N PHE A 83 -4.59 -21.67 19.66
CA PHE A 83 -4.61 -22.11 18.28
C PHE A 83 -5.14 -21.05 17.34
N GLU A 84 -6.25 -20.41 17.69
CA GLU A 84 -6.85 -19.34 16.88
C GLU A 84 -5.91 -18.15 16.79
N ARG A 85 -5.29 -17.74 17.90
CA ARG A 85 -4.32 -16.66 17.93
C ARG A 85 -3.12 -16.95 17.03
N GLN A 86 -2.52 -18.15 17.14
CA GLN A 86 -1.41 -18.54 16.27
C GLN A 86 -1.82 -18.58 14.80
N TRP A 87 -3.02 -19.08 14.51
CA TRP A 87 -3.55 -19.13 13.16
C TRP A 87 -3.74 -17.73 12.57
N VAL A 88 -4.41 -16.82 13.28
CA VAL A 88 -4.67 -15.45 12.81
C VAL A 88 -3.37 -14.68 12.62
N ILE A 89 -2.43 -14.75 13.56
CA ILE A 89 -1.14 -14.03 13.45
C ILE A 89 -0.35 -14.52 12.23
N ARG A 90 -0.33 -15.84 12.01
CA ARG A 90 0.37 -16.43 10.86
C ARG A 90 -0.33 -16.06 9.54
N ASP A 91 -1.65 -16.13 9.51
CA ASP A 91 -2.45 -15.78 8.33
C ASP A 91 -2.29 -14.31 7.96
N PHE A 92 -2.39 -13.41 8.95
CA PHE A 92 -2.12 -11.98 8.78
C PHE A 92 -0.73 -11.74 8.18
N LYS A 93 0.33 -12.29 8.80
CA LYS A 93 1.70 -12.10 8.29
C LYS A 93 1.87 -12.61 6.86
N LYS A 94 1.23 -13.74 6.52
CA LYS A 94 1.30 -14.33 5.17
C LYS A 94 0.63 -13.44 4.13
N THR A 95 -0.50 -12.83 4.47
CA THR A 95 -1.33 -12.07 3.52
C THR A 95 -0.94 -10.59 3.47
N ALA A 96 -0.74 -9.96 4.63
CA ALA A 96 -0.33 -8.57 4.79
C ALA A 96 1.19 -8.34 4.68
N GLY A 97 1.99 -9.41 4.53
CA GLY A 97 3.42 -9.35 4.23
C GLY A 97 4.37 -9.20 5.43
N MET A 98 3.89 -8.67 6.56
CA MET A 98 4.71 -8.47 7.78
C MET A 98 3.88 -8.67 9.06
N PRO A 99 4.52 -8.83 10.23
CA PRO A 99 3.83 -8.91 11.52
C PRO A 99 3.00 -7.65 11.83
N VAL A 100 1.93 -7.81 12.60
CA VAL A 100 1.02 -6.71 12.94
C VAL A 100 1.70 -5.58 13.71
N GLU A 101 2.66 -5.90 14.58
CA GLU A 101 3.39 -4.89 15.35
C GLU A 101 4.30 -4.03 14.45
N GLU A 102 4.84 -4.62 13.39
CA GLU A 102 5.63 -3.91 12.38
C GLU A 102 4.72 -2.99 11.53
N TRP A 103 3.54 -3.49 11.14
CA TRP A 103 2.50 -2.69 10.49
C TRP A 103 2.07 -1.49 11.34
N LEU A 104 1.81 -1.69 12.64
CA LEU A 104 1.41 -0.61 13.55
C LEU A 104 2.50 0.45 13.69
N THR A 105 3.77 0.02 13.75
CA THR A 105 4.92 0.94 13.81
C THR A 105 5.04 1.74 12.50
N MET A 106 4.81 1.10 11.35
CA MET A 106 4.87 1.74 10.04
C MET A 106 3.75 2.78 9.85
N LEU A 107 2.53 2.46 10.29
CA LEU A 107 1.39 3.39 10.25
C LEU A 107 1.57 4.56 11.24
N GLU A 108 2.16 4.32 12.41
CA GLU A 108 2.51 5.39 13.35
C GLU A 108 3.53 6.36 12.73
N ARG A 109 4.59 5.81 12.13
CA ARG A 109 5.59 6.62 11.43
C ARG A 109 5.00 7.42 10.28
N LEU A 110 4.14 6.81 9.46
CA LEU A 110 3.45 7.50 8.36
C LEU A 110 2.57 8.64 8.90
N SER A 111 1.86 8.42 10.02
CA SER A 111 1.04 9.46 10.66
C SER A 111 1.90 10.67 11.10
N ASP A 112 3.08 10.42 11.68
CA ASP A 112 4.01 11.48 12.04
C ASP A 112 4.58 12.20 10.81
N GLU A 113 4.96 11.48 9.75
CA GLU A 113 5.43 12.05 8.48
C GLU A 113 4.35 12.89 7.76
N LEU A 114 3.07 12.54 7.93
CA LEU A 114 1.94 13.31 7.38
C LEU A 114 1.70 14.63 8.11
N ARG A 115 2.07 14.70 9.40
CA ARG A 115 2.02 15.95 10.20
C ARG A 115 3.17 16.89 9.89
N GLU A 116 4.32 16.34 9.49
CA GLU A 116 5.51 17.11 9.16
C GLU A 116 5.56 17.48 7.67
N GLU A 117 6.21 18.59 7.34
CA GLU A 117 6.52 18.93 5.95
C GLU A 117 7.76 18.15 5.50
N GLY A 118 7.54 16.95 4.97
CA GLY A 118 8.62 16.07 4.52
C GLY A 118 8.22 15.02 3.50
N ALA A 119 9.19 14.15 3.21
CA ALA A 119 9.00 12.96 2.39
C ALA A 119 8.19 11.92 3.17
N LEU A 120 7.22 11.30 2.48
CA LEU A 120 6.35 10.29 3.06
C LEU A 120 6.92 8.89 2.82
N SER A 121 6.79 8.02 3.82
CA SER A 121 6.96 6.59 3.62
C SER A 121 5.76 6.02 2.86
N HIS A 122 6.01 5.02 2.04
CA HIS A 122 4.98 4.33 1.26
C HIS A 122 4.86 2.89 1.76
N PRO A 123 4.09 2.65 2.84
CA PRO A 123 3.78 1.28 3.27
C PRO A 123 3.07 0.50 2.15
N PRO A 124 3.19 -0.83 2.13
CA PRO A 124 2.52 -1.67 1.12
C PRO A 124 1.02 -1.84 1.44
N LEU A 125 0.27 -0.73 1.38
CA LEU A 125 -1.15 -0.64 1.75
C LEU A 125 -2.02 -1.61 0.95
N GLU A 126 -1.62 -1.94 -0.28
CA GLU A 126 -2.28 -2.95 -1.11
C GLU A 126 -2.29 -4.34 -0.44
N LYS A 127 -1.26 -4.67 0.34
CA LYS A 127 -1.20 -5.93 1.11
C LYS A 127 -2.16 -5.93 2.28
N LEU A 128 -2.30 -4.78 2.96
CA LEU A 128 -3.24 -4.64 4.08
C LEU A 128 -4.69 -4.67 3.58
N ALA A 129 -5.00 -3.98 2.49
CA ALA A 129 -6.30 -4.07 1.83
C ALA A 129 -6.58 -5.51 1.35
N GLY A 130 -5.56 -6.19 0.79
CA GLY A 130 -5.65 -7.59 0.39
C GLY A 130 -5.94 -8.54 1.56
N TYR A 131 -5.43 -8.24 2.76
CA TYR A 131 -5.78 -9.00 3.96
C TYR A 131 -7.25 -8.86 4.34
N TYR A 132 -7.83 -7.66 4.25
CA TYR A 132 -9.26 -7.48 4.51
C TYR A 132 -10.13 -8.16 3.45
N GLU A 133 -9.72 -8.17 2.18
CA GLU A 133 -10.41 -8.97 1.15
C GLU A 133 -10.37 -10.47 1.50
N HIS A 134 -9.22 -10.98 1.93
CA HIS A 134 -9.07 -12.36 2.39
C HIS A 134 -9.96 -12.68 3.61
N LEU A 135 -10.08 -11.75 4.57
CA LEU A 135 -11.02 -11.91 5.70
C LEU A 135 -12.48 -12.00 5.25
N ALA A 136 -12.88 -11.22 4.24
CA ALA A 136 -14.23 -11.27 3.68
C ALA A 136 -14.50 -12.64 3.03
N GLU A 137 -13.53 -13.18 2.29
CA GLU A 137 -13.65 -14.53 1.71
C GLU A 137 -13.75 -15.62 2.78
N LEU A 138 -12.97 -15.52 3.86
CA LEU A 138 -13.06 -16.44 5.00
C LEU A 138 -14.44 -16.37 5.69
N ALA A 139 -14.99 -15.16 5.86
CA ALA A 139 -16.30 -14.97 6.48
C ALA A 139 -17.42 -15.68 5.70
N LYS A 140 -17.38 -15.62 4.36
CA LYS A 140 -18.35 -16.30 3.48
C LYS A 140 -18.34 -17.82 3.65
N GLY A 141 -17.19 -18.40 4.00
CA GLY A 141 -17.06 -19.85 4.24
C GLY A 141 -17.46 -20.30 5.65
N TYR A 142 -17.53 -19.38 6.62
CA TYR A 142 -17.72 -19.70 8.03
C TYR A 142 -19.11 -19.34 8.57
N GLU A 143 -19.62 -18.15 8.25
CA GLU A 143 -20.90 -17.66 8.75
C GLU A 143 -22.06 -18.20 7.89
N LYS A 144 -23.02 -18.86 8.55
CA LYS A 144 -24.18 -19.49 7.89
C LYS A 144 -25.41 -18.60 7.94
N ASP A 145 -25.45 -17.66 8.88
CA ASP A 145 -26.50 -16.67 8.99
C ASP A 145 -26.25 -15.54 7.99
N ALA A 146 -27.15 -15.40 7.02
CA ALA A 146 -27.01 -14.41 5.96
C ALA A 146 -27.01 -12.95 6.47
N ALA A 147 -27.75 -12.65 7.54
CA ALA A 147 -27.82 -11.30 8.09
C ALA A 147 -26.51 -10.95 8.83
N LYS A 148 -25.97 -11.89 9.61
CA LYS A 148 -24.68 -11.71 10.28
C LYS A 148 -23.53 -11.65 9.29
N LEU A 149 -23.59 -12.45 8.22
CA LEU A 149 -22.60 -12.41 7.16
C LEU A 149 -22.57 -11.03 6.49
N ASP A 150 -23.74 -10.49 6.13
CA ASP A 150 -23.86 -9.15 5.52
C ASP A 150 -23.31 -8.05 6.45
N GLU A 151 -23.65 -8.09 7.74
CA GLU A 151 -23.11 -7.15 8.74
C GLU A 151 -21.58 -7.26 8.85
N ASN A 152 -21.03 -8.47 8.97
CA ASN A 152 -19.60 -8.70 9.04
C ASN A 152 -18.87 -8.21 7.77
N LEU A 153 -19.43 -8.49 6.59
CA LEU A 153 -18.85 -8.06 5.33
C LEU A 153 -18.84 -6.54 5.19
N ARG A 154 -19.88 -5.83 5.65
CA ARG A 154 -19.88 -4.36 5.65
C ARG A 154 -18.73 -3.79 6.47
N HIS A 155 -18.47 -4.34 7.66
CA HIS A 155 -17.34 -3.89 8.48
C HIS A 155 -15.99 -4.16 7.79
N VAL A 156 -15.80 -5.39 7.28
CA VAL A 156 -14.54 -5.77 6.63
C VAL A 156 -14.28 -4.97 5.36
N TYR A 157 -15.32 -4.72 4.55
CA TYR A 157 -15.19 -3.88 3.36
C TYR A 157 -14.97 -2.41 3.71
N GLY A 158 -15.56 -1.90 4.78
CA GLY A 158 -15.25 -0.56 5.29
C GLY A 158 -13.76 -0.40 5.60
N TRP A 159 -13.16 -1.33 6.35
CA TRP A 159 -11.73 -1.29 6.64
C TRP A 159 -10.84 -1.39 5.40
N ARG A 160 -11.25 -2.22 4.43
CA ARG A 160 -10.56 -2.33 3.13
C ARG A 160 -10.59 -1.00 2.38
N ASP A 161 -11.75 -0.35 2.35
CA ASP A 161 -11.96 0.86 1.56
C ASP A 161 -11.22 2.05 2.20
N GLU A 162 -11.20 2.16 3.54
CA GLU A 162 -10.34 3.11 4.26
C GLU A 162 -8.85 2.99 3.89
N VAL A 163 -8.33 1.75 3.80
CA VAL A 163 -6.94 1.50 3.39
C VAL A 163 -6.68 1.91 1.93
N LYS A 164 -7.64 1.62 1.03
CA LYS A 164 -7.53 1.99 -0.38
C LYS A 164 -7.61 3.49 -0.59
N GLU A 165 -8.48 4.18 0.16
CA GLU A 165 -8.57 5.63 0.14
C GLU A 165 -7.27 6.27 0.64
N LEU A 166 -6.69 5.73 1.72
CA LEU A 166 -5.37 6.16 2.18
C LEU A 166 -4.30 6.00 1.09
N GLU A 167 -4.26 4.84 0.42
CA GLU A 167 -3.34 4.58 -0.68
C GLU A 167 -3.50 5.62 -1.80
N GLN A 168 -4.73 5.92 -2.22
CA GLN A 168 -5.01 6.91 -3.27
C GLN A 168 -4.64 8.35 -2.90
N LEU A 169 -4.56 8.69 -1.61
CA LEU A 169 -4.15 10.03 -1.19
C LEU A 169 -2.62 10.20 -1.13
N LEU A 170 -1.88 9.09 -1.04
CA LEU A 170 -0.42 9.08 -0.96
C LEU A 170 0.26 8.98 -2.34
N TRP A 171 -0.48 8.67 -3.40
CA TRP A 171 -0.01 8.49 -4.78
C TRP A 171 -0.77 9.40 -5.76
#